data_AF-A0A2S4AS59-F1
#
_entry.id   AF-A0A2S4AS59-F1
#
_cell.length_a   1.000
_cell.length_b   1.000
_cell.length_c   1.000
_cell.angle_alpha   90.00
_cell.angle_beta   90.00
_cell.angle_gamma   90.00
#
_symmetry.space_group_name_H-M   'P 1'
#
loop_
_entity.id
_entity.type
_entity.pdbx_description
1 polymer ?
#
loop_
_entity_poly.entity_id
_entity_poly.type
_entity_poly.pdbx_seq_one_letter_code
_entity_poly.pdbx_strand_id
1 'polypeptide(L)'
;MKQLTRKTLGALLGGMLLSAGASATELVYTPVNPSFGGSPLNGAWLLGNAQAQNKKKDPDALDRSSLLGNQSALDRFTSQLESRVLGDLLNGVKDGKTGMVTTDDFIVRVYNGDAGMLIVEIKDRLTGEISEIIVGQN
;
A
#
# COMPACT_ATOMS: atom_id res chain seq x y z
N MET A 1 27.97 -46.41 78.60
CA MET A 1 27.64 -46.57 77.17
C MET A 1 26.13 -46.47 76.81
N LYS A 2 25.19 -46.18 77.74
CA LYS A 2 23.73 -46.15 77.44
C LYS A 2 23.15 -44.78 77.00
N GLN A 3 23.92 -43.69 77.08
CA GLN A 3 23.43 -42.33 76.79
C GLN A 3 23.40 -41.97 75.30
N LEU A 4 24.26 -42.60 74.48
CA LEU A 4 24.35 -42.31 73.04
C LEU A 4 23.09 -42.80 72.29
N THR A 5 22.61 -44.00 72.63
CA THR A 5 21.43 -44.64 72.02
C THR A 5 20.12 -43.87 72.25
N ARG A 6 19.99 -43.18 73.40
CA ARG A 6 18.80 -42.34 73.70
C ARG A 6 18.80 -41.04 72.91
N LYS A 7 19.98 -40.41 72.74
CA LYS A 7 20.13 -39.18 71.95
C LYS A 7 19.95 -39.44 70.45
N THR A 8 20.45 -40.57 69.94
CA THR A 8 20.22 -40.98 68.54
C THR A 8 18.74 -41.28 68.29
N LEU A 9 18.05 -41.93 69.22
CA LEU A 9 16.62 -42.21 69.10
C LEU A 9 15.77 -40.92 69.11
N GLY A 10 16.11 -39.97 69.97
CA GLY A 10 15.46 -38.65 70.01
C GLY A 10 15.68 -37.83 68.74
N ALA A 11 16.90 -37.87 68.17
CA ALA A 11 17.20 -37.22 66.89
C ALA A 11 16.44 -37.86 65.72
N LEU A 12 16.26 -39.19 65.74
CA LEU A 12 15.53 -39.93 64.71
C LEU A 12 14.02 -39.64 64.76
N LEU A 13 13.43 -39.61 65.96
CA LEU A 13 12.03 -39.18 66.15
C LEU A 13 11.82 -37.71 65.78
N GLY A 14 12.76 -36.83 66.11
CA GLY A 14 12.72 -35.43 65.71
C GLY A 14 12.72 -35.27 64.20
N GLY A 15 13.64 -35.94 63.50
CA GLY A 15 13.69 -35.92 62.03
C GLY A 15 12.41 -36.41 61.36
N MET A 16 11.78 -37.46 61.92
CA MET A 16 10.54 -38.03 61.39
C MET A 16 9.32 -37.12 61.58
N LEU A 17 9.27 -36.37 62.69
CA LEU A 17 8.24 -35.34 62.92
C LEU A 17 8.39 -34.14 61.99
N LEU A 18 9.63 -33.76 61.66
CA LEU A 18 9.92 -32.66 60.73
C LEU A 18 9.58 -32.99 59.26
N SER A 19 9.58 -34.27 58.87
CA SER A 19 9.19 -34.70 57.51
C SER A 19 7.68 -34.76 57.25
N ALA A 20 6.84 -34.68 58.30
CA ALA A 20 5.39 -34.82 58.17
C ALA A 20 4.69 -33.57 57.57
N GLY A 21 5.40 -32.44 57.43
CA GLY A 21 4.87 -31.18 56.91
C GLY A 21 5.12 -30.92 55.42
N ALA A 22 5.78 -31.84 54.71
CA ALA A 22 6.06 -31.67 53.28
C ALA A 22 4.84 -32.08 52.43
N SER A 23 3.86 -31.19 52.33
CA SER A 23 2.73 -31.34 51.41
C SER A 23 3.08 -30.80 50.04
N ALA A 24 3.12 -31.67 49.03
CA ALA A 24 3.20 -31.28 47.63
C ALA A 24 1.79 -31.29 47.01
N THR A 25 1.48 -30.30 46.19
CA THR A 25 0.27 -30.28 45.37
C THR A 25 0.60 -30.68 43.94
N GLU A 26 -0.41 -31.09 43.18
CA GLU A 26 -0.26 -31.35 41.75
C GLU A 26 0.15 -30.07 41.01
N LEU A 27 1.09 -30.21 40.08
CA LEU A 27 1.39 -29.17 39.11
C LEU A 27 0.51 -29.40 37.87
N VAL A 28 -0.57 -28.63 37.76
CA VAL A 28 -1.45 -28.68 36.59
C VAL A 28 -0.91 -27.74 35.51
N TYR A 29 -0.51 -28.30 34.37
CA TYR A 29 -0.13 -27.51 33.20
C TYR A 29 -1.38 -27.06 32.43
N THR A 30 -1.54 -25.75 32.29
CA THR A 30 -2.54 -25.15 31.41
C THR A 30 -1.83 -24.38 30.29
N PRO A 31 -2.04 -24.78 29.01
CA PRO A 31 -1.46 -24.06 27.89
C PRO A 31 -1.91 -22.59 27.86
N VAL A 32 -1.02 -21.69 27.46
CA VAL A 32 -1.38 -20.26 27.32
C VAL A 32 -2.24 -20.01 26.09
N ASN A 33 -1.99 -20.77 25.02
CA ASN A 33 -2.69 -20.64 23.75
C ASN A 33 -4.06 -21.34 23.81
N PRO A 34 -5.18 -20.62 23.52
CA PRO A 34 -6.53 -21.19 23.52
C PRO A 34 -6.68 -22.46 22.67
N SER A 35 -5.95 -22.57 21.56
CA SER A 35 -6.03 -23.73 20.66
C SER A 35 -5.63 -25.06 21.31
N PHE A 36 -4.90 -25.02 22.42
CA PHE A 36 -4.47 -26.21 23.16
C PHE A 36 -5.24 -26.39 24.48
N GLY A 37 -6.37 -25.70 24.68
CA GLY A 37 -7.16 -25.77 25.92
C GLY A 37 -6.80 -24.70 26.96
N GLY A 38 -6.09 -23.65 26.54
CA GLY A 38 -5.82 -22.46 27.34
C GLY A 38 -7.01 -21.51 27.47
N SER A 39 -6.84 -20.44 28.26
CA SER A 39 -7.88 -19.41 28.43
C SER A 39 -8.22 -18.72 27.10
N PRO A 40 -9.50 -18.71 26.66
CA PRO A 40 -9.92 -18.01 25.43
C PRO A 40 -9.62 -16.51 25.43
N LEU A 41 -9.53 -15.89 26.61
CA LEU A 41 -9.20 -14.47 26.76
C LEU A 41 -7.82 -14.11 26.19
N ASN A 42 -6.89 -15.08 26.12
CA ASN A 42 -5.56 -14.86 25.56
C ASN A 42 -5.54 -14.80 24.03
N GLY A 43 -6.62 -15.22 23.35
CA GLY A 43 -6.65 -15.34 21.89
C GLY A 43 -6.42 -14.02 21.16
N ALA A 44 -7.14 -12.96 21.57
CA ALA A 44 -7.02 -11.65 20.94
C ALA A 44 -5.61 -11.04 21.13
N TRP A 45 -5.04 -11.19 22.33
CA TRP A 45 -3.70 -10.70 22.64
C TRP A 45 -2.60 -11.45 21.87
N LEU A 46 -2.66 -12.79 21.84
CA LEU A 46 -1.71 -13.61 21.09
C LEU A 46 -1.78 -13.33 19.58
N LEU A 47 -3.00 -13.20 19.03
CA LEU A 47 -3.19 -12.87 17.62
C LEU A 47 -2.69 -11.46 17.30
N GLY A 48 -2.98 -10.47 18.15
CA GLY A 48 -2.49 -9.10 17.99
C GLY A 48 -0.96 -9.03 17.97
N ASN A 49 -0.30 -9.72 18.91
CA ASN A 49 1.17 -9.82 18.93
C ASN A 49 1.73 -10.51 17.69
N ALA A 50 1.07 -11.57 17.21
CA ALA A 50 1.48 -12.27 16.00
C ALA A 50 1.38 -11.35 14.76
N GLN A 51 0.31 -10.59 14.61
CA GLN A 51 0.14 -9.64 13.50
C GLN A 51 1.14 -8.48 13.57
N ALA A 52 1.41 -7.94 14.76
CA ALA A 52 2.38 -6.85 14.95
C ALA A 52 3.81 -7.26 14.56
N GLN A 53 4.15 -8.54 14.75
CA GLN A 53 5.44 -9.10 14.37
C GLN A 53 5.46 -9.68 12.96
N ASN A 54 4.30 -9.80 12.29
CA ASN A 54 4.19 -10.42 10.98
C ASN A 54 4.80 -9.52 9.88
N LYS A 55 6.02 -9.88 9.46
CA LYS A 55 6.73 -9.25 8.34
C LYS A 55 6.40 -9.88 6.98
N LYS A 56 5.64 -10.98 6.95
CA LYS A 56 5.27 -11.64 5.71
C LYS A 56 4.16 -10.85 5.02
N LYS A 57 4.52 -10.21 3.92
CA LYS A 57 3.57 -9.62 2.98
C LYS A 57 3.34 -10.60 1.84
N ASP A 58 2.11 -10.60 1.36
CA ASP A 58 1.74 -11.30 0.15
C ASP A 58 2.48 -10.62 -1.03
N PRO A 59 3.30 -11.36 -1.80
CA PRO A 59 4.03 -10.78 -2.94
C PRO A 59 3.12 -10.29 -4.05
N ASP A 60 1.91 -10.85 -4.17
CA ASP A 60 0.92 -10.50 -5.19
C ASP A 60 -0.15 -9.53 -4.64
N ALA A 61 -0.06 -9.15 -3.36
CA ALA A 61 -0.97 -8.18 -2.80
C ALA A 61 -0.78 -6.83 -3.49
N LEU A 62 -1.85 -6.36 -4.14
CA LEU A 62 -1.94 -5.03 -4.71
C LEU A 62 -1.61 -4.00 -3.64
N ASP A 63 -0.43 -3.40 -3.76
CA ASP A 63 -0.05 -2.26 -2.93
C ASP A 63 -0.95 -1.08 -3.30
N ARG A 64 -1.94 -0.80 -2.46
CA ARG A 64 -2.85 0.34 -2.67
C ARG A 64 -2.09 1.67 -2.74
N SER A 65 -0.87 1.75 -2.21
CA SER A 65 0.00 2.92 -2.39
C SER A 65 0.60 2.99 -3.79
N SER A 66 0.89 1.84 -4.42
CA SER A 66 1.30 1.73 -5.83
C SER A 66 0.13 2.05 -6.79
N LEU A 67 -1.10 1.70 -6.42
CA LEU A 67 -2.30 2.07 -7.20
C LEU A 67 -2.59 3.58 -7.23
N LEU A 68 -2.25 4.31 -6.16
CA LEU A 68 -2.33 5.78 -6.14
C LEU A 68 -1.07 6.45 -6.74
N GLY A 69 0.06 5.75 -6.80
CA GLY A 69 1.31 6.22 -7.38
C GLY A 69 1.42 6.06 -8.90
N ASN A 70 0.64 5.15 -9.49
CA ASN A 70 0.73 4.82 -10.92
C ASN A 70 -0.14 5.66 -11.85
N GLN A 71 -1.03 6.52 -11.34
CA GLN A 71 -1.63 7.55 -12.18
C GLN A 71 -0.70 8.75 -12.17
N SER A 72 0.29 8.66 -13.06
CA SER A 72 1.38 9.62 -13.21
C SER A 72 0.81 11.03 -13.22
N ALA A 73 1.53 11.99 -12.64
CA ALA A 73 1.21 13.40 -12.81
C ALA A 73 1.09 13.76 -14.30
N LEU A 74 1.80 13.02 -15.17
CA LEU A 74 1.68 13.07 -16.61
C LEU A 74 0.32 12.61 -17.13
N ASP A 75 -0.21 11.47 -16.67
CA ASP A 75 -1.53 10.99 -17.12
C ASP A 75 -2.64 11.99 -16.74
N ARG A 76 -2.56 12.56 -15.54
CA ARG A 76 -3.48 13.62 -15.09
C ARG A 76 -3.32 14.90 -15.89
N PHE A 77 -2.10 15.26 -16.26
CA PHE A 77 -1.83 16.41 -17.11
C PHE A 77 -2.34 16.20 -18.54
N THR A 78 -2.11 15.02 -19.12
CA THR A 78 -2.59 14.63 -20.45
C THR A 78 -4.12 14.68 -20.49
N SER A 79 -4.82 14.10 -19.52
CA SER A 79 -6.30 14.18 -19.49
C SER A 79 -6.83 15.61 -19.34
N GLN A 80 -6.10 16.49 -18.64
CA GLN A 80 -6.46 17.91 -18.53
C GLN A 80 -6.21 18.67 -19.84
N LEU A 81 -5.13 18.34 -20.54
CA LEU A 81 -4.78 18.95 -21.81
C LEU A 81 -5.74 18.51 -22.91
N GLU A 82 -6.08 17.22 -22.98
CA GLU A 82 -7.09 16.66 -23.87
C GLU A 82 -8.45 17.36 -23.69
N SER A 83 -8.88 17.56 -22.45
CA SER A 83 -10.16 18.21 -22.16
C SER A 83 -10.19 19.68 -22.58
N ARG A 84 -9.05 20.40 -22.45
CA ARG A 84 -8.94 21.80 -22.90
C ARG A 84 -8.87 21.90 -24.41
N VAL A 85 -8.06 21.08 -25.06
CA VAL A 85 -7.95 21.05 -26.53
C VAL A 85 -9.28 20.68 -27.18
N LEU A 86 -10.01 19.71 -26.62
CA LEU A 86 -11.35 19.38 -27.12
C LEU A 86 -12.34 20.52 -26.90
N GLY A 87 -12.29 21.22 -25.75
CA GLY A 87 -13.10 22.40 -25.49
C GLY A 87 -12.80 23.56 -26.46
N ASP A 88 -11.52 23.81 -26.71
CA ASP A 88 -11.07 24.88 -27.60
C ASP A 88 -11.37 24.56 -29.07
N LEU A 89 -11.29 23.29 -29.48
CA LEU A 89 -11.72 22.84 -30.81
C LEU A 89 -13.25 22.96 -30.98
N LEU A 90 -14.04 22.54 -29.99
CA LEU A 90 -15.51 22.65 -30.04
C LEU A 90 -16.00 24.10 -30.01
N ASN A 91 -15.29 24.99 -29.31
CA ASN A 91 -15.60 26.42 -29.28
C ASN A 91 -15.06 27.15 -30.52
N GLY A 92 -13.89 26.78 -31.02
CA GLY A 92 -13.26 27.38 -32.20
C GLY A 92 -13.94 27.02 -33.52
N VAL A 93 -14.46 25.79 -33.66
CA VAL A 93 -15.27 25.38 -34.83
C VAL A 93 -16.60 26.13 -34.88
N LYS A 94 -17.09 26.63 -33.74
CA LYS A 94 -18.33 27.42 -33.66
C LYS A 94 -18.18 28.84 -34.22
N ASP A 95 -16.96 29.38 -34.26
CA ASP A 95 -16.68 30.77 -34.67
C ASP A 95 -16.09 30.90 -36.08
N GLY A 96 -15.76 29.81 -36.77
CA GLY A 96 -15.46 29.81 -38.21
C GLY A 96 -14.30 30.73 -38.63
N LYS A 97 -13.31 30.98 -37.76
CA LYS A 97 -12.17 31.85 -38.07
C LYS A 97 -10.90 31.06 -38.29
N THR A 98 -10.51 30.96 -39.56
CA THR A 98 -9.13 30.74 -40.02
C THR A 98 -8.20 31.71 -39.29
N GLY A 99 -7.18 31.19 -38.59
CA GLY A 99 -6.37 32.00 -37.68
C GLY A 99 -5.08 31.30 -37.25
N MET A 100 -4.06 32.13 -36.96
CA MET A 100 -2.74 31.71 -36.47
C MET A 100 -2.70 31.87 -34.95
N VAL A 101 -2.47 30.78 -34.24
CA VAL A 101 -2.30 30.76 -32.78
C VAL A 101 -0.82 30.56 -32.49
N THR A 102 -0.20 31.52 -31.81
CA THR A 102 1.20 31.42 -31.39
C THR A 102 1.27 31.21 -29.88
N THR A 103 1.89 30.11 -29.49
CA THR A 103 2.23 29.75 -28.12
C THR A 103 3.75 29.88 -27.93
N ASP A 104 4.23 29.84 -26.68
CA ASP A 104 5.66 29.97 -26.35
C ASP A 104 6.53 28.90 -27.05
N ASP A 105 6.00 27.68 -27.18
CA ASP A 105 6.72 26.53 -27.74
C ASP A 105 6.30 26.18 -29.19
N PHE A 106 5.09 26.56 -29.61
CA PHE A 106 4.51 26.15 -30.90
C PHE A 106 3.84 27.29 -31.65
N ILE A 107 3.92 27.25 -32.97
CA ILE A 107 3.15 28.09 -33.88
C ILE A 107 2.16 27.18 -34.61
N VAL A 108 0.86 27.40 -34.38
CA VAL A 108 -0.20 26.64 -35.03
C VAL A 108 -0.90 27.54 -36.02
N ARG A 109 -0.88 27.15 -37.29
CA ARG A 109 -1.55 27.86 -38.38
C ARG A 109 -2.63 26.97 -38.96
N VAL A 110 -3.86 27.47 -38.93
CA VAL A 110 -4.99 26.81 -39.57
C VAL A 110 -5.35 27.61 -40.80
N TYR A 111 -5.29 27.00 -41.98
CA TYR A 111 -5.70 27.60 -43.25
C TYR A 111 -6.46 26.61 -44.12
N ASN A 112 -7.33 27.14 -44.99
CA ASN A 112 -8.00 26.30 -45.98
C ASN A 112 -7.06 26.13 -47.17
N GLY A 113 -6.76 24.88 -47.51
CA GLY A 113 -6.04 24.52 -48.73
C GLY A 113 -6.94 24.56 -49.97
N ASP A 114 -6.34 24.43 -51.14
CA ASP A 114 -7.08 24.32 -52.39
C ASP A 114 -8.00 23.09 -52.34
N ALA A 115 -9.23 23.25 -52.82
CA ALA A 115 -10.34 22.27 -52.71
C ALA A 115 -11.04 22.16 -51.34
N GLY A 116 -10.93 23.16 -50.46
CA GLY A 116 -11.75 23.23 -49.24
C GLY A 116 -11.32 22.26 -48.13
N MET A 117 -10.10 21.73 -48.24
CA MET A 117 -9.48 20.93 -47.18
C MET A 117 -8.98 21.85 -46.07
N LEU A 118 -9.21 21.47 -44.82
CA LEU A 118 -8.66 22.21 -43.69
C LEU A 118 -7.24 21.69 -43.43
N ILE A 119 -6.26 22.58 -43.52
CA ILE A 119 -4.86 22.27 -43.25
C ILE A 119 -4.47 22.91 -41.93
N VAL A 120 -3.93 22.08 -41.03
CA VAL A 120 -3.37 22.51 -39.74
C VAL A 120 -1.86 22.29 -39.79
N GLU A 121 -1.11 23.37 -39.78
CA GLU A 121 0.36 23.38 -39.71
C GLU A 121 0.78 23.68 -38.27
N ILE A 122 1.55 22.79 -37.66
CA ILE A 122 2.11 22.94 -36.32
C ILE A 122 3.62 23.02 -36.47
N LYS A 123 4.21 24.14 -36.04
CA LYS A 123 5.65 24.36 -36.06
C LYS A 123 6.20 24.48 -34.64
N ASP A 124 7.12 23.60 -34.29
CA ASP A 124 7.90 23.68 -33.04
C ASP A 124 8.93 24.82 -33.15
N ARG A 125 8.98 25.68 -32.13
CA ARG A 125 9.87 26.85 -32.10
C ARG A 125 11.29 26.52 -31.62
N LEU A 126 11.45 25.45 -30.85
CA LEU A 126 12.74 24.99 -30.32
C LEU A 126 13.47 24.12 -31.36
N THR A 127 12.75 23.20 -32.01
CA THR A 127 13.33 22.24 -32.95
C THR A 127 13.17 22.65 -34.42
N GLY A 128 12.19 23.53 -34.72
CA GLY A 128 11.86 23.92 -36.08
C GLY A 128 11.07 22.86 -36.86
N GLU A 129 10.72 21.74 -36.23
CA GLU A 129 9.96 20.65 -36.84
C GLU A 129 8.55 21.14 -37.23
N ILE A 130 8.09 20.73 -38.41
CA ILE A 130 6.77 21.09 -38.94
C ILE A 130 5.96 19.81 -39.10
N SER A 131 4.81 19.77 -38.45
CA SER A 131 3.79 18.72 -38.58
C SER A 131 2.57 19.29 -39.30
N GLU A 132 2.15 18.64 -40.38
CA GLU A 132 0.97 19.02 -41.16
C GLU A 132 -0.13 17.99 -40.98
N ILE A 133 -1.35 18.46 -40.71
CA ILE A 133 -2.55 17.64 -40.61
C ILE A 133 -3.55 18.14 -41.66
N ILE A 134 -3.84 17.28 -42.63
CA ILE A 134 -4.81 17.56 -43.69
C ILE A 134 -6.12 16.88 -43.34
N VAL A 135 -7.17 17.67 -43.14
CA VAL A 135 -8.53 17.17 -42.92
C VAL A 135 -9.31 17.34 -44.21
N GLY A 136 -9.41 16.26 -44.99
CA GLY A 136 -10.25 16.17 -46.17
C GLY A 136 -11.69 15.85 -45.79
N GLN A 137 -12.66 16.61 -46.33
CA GLN A 137 -14.07 16.23 -46.23
C GLN A 137 -14.32 15.01 -47.13
N ASN A 138 -15.02 14.02 -46.59
CA ASN A 138 -15.56 12.89 -47.33
C ASN A 138 -16.99 13.24 -47.78
#